data_AF-A0A672J0G6-F1
#
_entry.id   AF-A0A672J0G6-F1
#
_cell.length_a   1.000
_cell.length_b   1.000
_cell.length_c   1.000
_cell.angle_alpha   90.00
_cell.angle_beta   90.00
_cell.angle_gamma   90.00
#
_symmetry.space_group_name_H-M   'P 1'
#
loop_
_entity.id
_entity.type
_entity.pdbx_description
1 polymer ?
#
loop_
_entity_poly.entity_id
_entity_poly.type
_entity_poly.pdbx_seq_one_letter_code
_entity_poly.pdbx_strand_id
1 'polypeptide(L)'
;MEYMDFVHSFGVLVIQHLQNNYKEHHDFLNLMSAVSDPRNIFSVYFPIWFHLSHDVGTKMIWVAVIGDWFNLIFKWSLFGERPYWWVHETQFYHNDTTPHLEQFQTTCETGPGSPSGHAMGSSSLWYVMVTSALHFAQPSNILSTRFCFTCCHFVKVLRYP
;
A
#
# COMPACT_ATOMS: atom_id res chain seq x y z
N MET A 1 -18.14 1.85 -28.94
CA MET A 1 -17.57 1.95 -27.59
C MET A 1 -16.66 0.75 -27.40
N GLU A 2 -15.36 0.98 -27.35
CA GLU A 2 -14.41 -0.11 -27.13
C GLU A 2 -14.47 -0.54 -25.66
N TYR A 3 -14.25 -1.83 -25.37
CA TYR A 3 -14.30 -2.36 -24.01
C TYR A 3 -13.35 -1.60 -23.05
N MET A 4 -12.18 -1.19 -23.55
CA MET A 4 -11.19 -0.47 -22.77
C MET A 4 -11.68 0.93 -22.38
N ASP A 5 -12.36 1.65 -23.28
CA ASP A 5 -12.98 2.95 -22.97
C ASP A 5 -14.06 2.84 -21.90
N PHE A 6 -14.82 1.74 -21.89
CA PHE A 6 -15.80 1.49 -20.84
C PHE A 6 -15.13 1.30 -19.48
N VAL A 7 -14.05 0.53 -19.40
CA VAL A 7 -13.31 0.33 -18.14
C VAL A 7 -12.70 1.64 -17.64
N HIS A 8 -12.11 2.43 -18.53
CA HIS A 8 -11.51 3.72 -18.17
C HIS A 8 -12.57 4.75 -17.75
N SER A 9 -13.67 4.88 -18.50
CA SER A 9 -14.77 5.77 -18.13
C SER A 9 -15.42 5.39 -16.79
N PHE A 10 -15.60 4.09 -16.53
CA PHE A 10 -16.04 3.62 -15.21
C PHE A 10 -15.05 4.04 -14.10
N GLY A 11 -13.74 3.88 -14.33
CA GLY A 11 -12.72 4.35 -13.40
C GLY A 11 -12.81 5.85 -13.10
N VAL A 12 -12.99 6.67 -14.14
CA VAL A 12 -13.19 8.12 -14.02
C VAL A 12 -14.44 8.44 -13.19
N LEU A 13 -15.56 7.76 -13.46
CA LEU A 13 -16.81 7.95 -12.71
C LEU A 13 -16.64 7.62 -11.23
N VAL A 14 -15.93 6.54 -10.90
CA VAL A 14 -15.64 6.18 -9.50
C VAL A 14 -14.79 7.26 -8.82
N ILE A 15 -13.76 7.79 -9.50
CA ILE A 15 -12.92 8.87 -8.96
C ILE A 15 -13.77 10.11 -8.71
N GLN A 16 -14.60 10.53 -9.66
CA GLN A 16 -15.48 11.70 -9.49
C GLN A 16 -16.49 11.48 -8.37
N HIS A 17 -17.07 10.30 -8.27
CA HIS A 17 -17.98 9.97 -7.18
C HIS A 17 -17.29 10.10 -5.82
N LEU A 18 -16.05 9.59 -5.69
CA LEU A 18 -15.27 9.72 -4.46
C LEU A 18 -14.93 11.18 -4.15
N GLN A 19 -14.43 11.92 -5.13
CA GLN A 19 -14.05 13.33 -4.96
C GLN A 19 -15.23 14.22 -4.59
N ASN A 20 -16.42 13.97 -5.16
CA ASN A 20 -17.61 14.77 -4.89
C ASN A 20 -18.29 14.40 -3.56
N ASN A 21 -18.40 13.11 -3.23
CA ASN A 21 -19.16 12.66 -2.04
C ASN A 21 -18.31 12.57 -0.77
N TYR A 22 -16.99 12.40 -0.89
CA TYR A 22 -16.08 12.23 0.25
C TYR A 22 -15.10 13.39 0.41
N LYS A 23 -15.43 14.56 -0.14
CA LYS A 23 -14.58 15.77 -0.05
C LYS A 23 -14.26 16.16 1.40
N GLU A 24 -15.23 16.05 2.30
CA GLU A 24 -15.05 16.33 3.74
C GLU A 24 -14.16 15.30 4.45
N HIS A 25 -14.02 14.10 3.89
CA HIS A 25 -13.20 13.01 4.45
C HIS A 25 -11.82 12.93 3.80
N HIS A 26 -11.45 13.93 2.99
CA HIS A 26 -10.19 13.98 2.26
C HIS A 26 -8.97 13.81 3.17
N ASP A 27 -8.94 14.46 4.33
CA ASP A 27 -7.81 14.36 5.26
C ASP A 27 -7.67 12.95 5.86
N PHE A 28 -8.79 12.29 6.16
CA PHE A 28 -8.79 10.91 6.62
C PHE A 28 -8.31 9.94 5.53
N LEU A 29 -8.78 10.12 4.28
CA LEU A 29 -8.34 9.31 3.15
C LEU A 29 -6.84 9.49 2.88
N ASN A 30 -6.35 10.73 2.94
CA ASN A 30 -4.92 11.02 2.81
C ASN A 30 -4.10 10.42 3.94
N LEU A 31 -4.59 10.47 5.18
CA LEU A 31 -3.95 9.81 6.31
C LEU A 31 -3.85 8.30 6.07
N MET A 32 -4.94 7.67 5.62
CA MET A 32 -4.94 6.23 5.31
C MET A 32 -3.98 5.88 4.18
N SER A 33 -3.90 6.71 3.14
CA SER A 33 -2.91 6.57 2.08
C SER A 33 -1.48 6.75 2.59
N ALA A 34 -1.23 7.71 3.48
CA ALA A 34 0.07 7.94 4.09
C ALA A 34 0.48 6.77 5.00
N VAL A 35 -0.42 6.28 5.85
CA VAL A 35 -0.19 5.12 6.73
C VAL A 35 0.12 3.87 5.92
N SER A 36 -0.53 3.74 4.76
CA SER A 36 -0.33 2.61 3.86
C SER A 36 0.89 2.80 2.95
N ASP A 37 1.42 4.02 2.78
CA ASP A 37 2.53 4.27 1.86
C ASP A 37 3.73 3.36 2.19
N PRO A 38 4.23 2.55 1.23
CA PRO A 38 5.37 1.67 1.46
C PRO A 38 6.59 2.41 2.05
N ARG A 39 6.82 3.68 1.71
CA ARG A 39 7.89 4.50 2.29
C ARG A 39 7.71 4.67 3.79
N ASN A 40 6.50 4.90 4.25
CA ASN A 40 6.18 5.02 5.67
C ASN A 40 6.22 3.65 6.36
N ILE A 41 5.78 2.58 5.68
CA ILE A 41 5.91 1.20 6.19
C ILE A 41 7.39 0.87 6.47
N PHE A 42 8.29 1.14 5.52
CA PHE A 42 9.71 0.88 5.69
C PHE A 42 10.41 1.82 6.67
N SER A 43 9.97 3.08 6.77
CA SER A 43 10.60 4.05 7.66
C SER A 43 10.17 3.90 9.12
N VAL A 44 8.92 3.50 9.38
CA VAL A 44 8.34 3.48 10.73
C VAL A 44 8.07 2.06 11.21
N TYR A 45 7.35 1.26 10.41
CA TYR A 45 6.85 -0.04 10.87
C TYR A 45 7.92 -1.12 10.83
N PHE A 46 8.77 -1.12 9.79
CA PHE A 46 9.84 -2.09 9.65
C PHE A 46 10.80 -2.09 10.86
N PRO A 47 11.34 -0.94 11.35
CA PRO A 47 12.18 -0.93 12.54
C PRO A 47 11.49 -1.50 13.79
N ILE A 48 10.21 -1.18 13.99
CA ILE A 48 9.41 -1.67 15.12
C ILE A 48 9.28 -3.20 15.03
N TRP A 49 8.84 -3.71 13.89
CA TRP A 49 8.67 -5.15 13.69
C TRP A 49 9.97 -5.91 13.74
N PHE A 50 11.05 -5.36 13.19
CA PHE A 50 12.38 -5.98 13.23
C PHE A 50 12.91 -6.05 14.65
N HIS A 51 12.65 -5.03 15.48
CA HIS A 51 13.02 -5.05 16.90
C HIS A 51 12.18 -6.06 17.71
N LEU A 52 10.87 -6.18 17.41
CA LEU A 52 9.99 -7.17 18.05
C LEU A 52 10.31 -8.62 17.63
N SER A 53 10.59 -8.82 16.34
CA SER A 53 10.94 -10.10 15.74
C SER A 53 11.72 -9.91 14.44
N HIS A 54 12.99 -10.28 14.48
CA HIS A 54 13.85 -10.28 13.28
C HIS A 54 13.28 -11.14 12.14
N ASP A 55 12.57 -12.22 12.45
CA ASP A 55 11.92 -13.09 11.44
C ASP A 55 10.80 -12.34 10.69
N VAL A 56 9.96 -11.59 11.40
CA VAL A 56 8.87 -10.81 10.79
C VAL A 56 9.44 -9.68 9.94
N GLY A 57 10.42 -8.93 10.45
CA GLY A 57 11.05 -7.87 9.67
C GLY A 57 11.76 -8.40 8.42
N THR A 58 12.42 -9.56 8.49
CA THR A 58 13.05 -10.20 7.32
C THR A 58 11.99 -10.62 6.29
N LYS A 59 10.86 -11.18 6.73
CA LYS A 59 9.72 -11.50 5.86
C LYS A 59 9.15 -10.26 5.18
N MET A 60 9.04 -9.13 5.89
CA MET A 60 8.59 -7.86 5.29
C MET A 60 9.49 -7.41 4.14
N ILE A 61 10.81 -7.51 4.29
CA ILE A 61 11.76 -7.18 3.21
C ILE A 61 11.54 -8.09 2.00
N TRP A 62 11.49 -9.41 2.20
CA TRP A 62 11.30 -10.35 1.10
C TRP A 62 9.98 -10.13 0.36
N VAL A 63 8.89 -9.90 1.10
CA VAL A 63 7.58 -9.65 0.51
C VAL A 63 7.58 -8.36 -0.32
N ALA A 64 8.23 -7.29 0.14
CA ALA A 64 8.33 -6.08 -0.67
C ALA A 64 9.21 -6.25 -1.90
N VAL A 65 10.37 -6.90 -1.79
CA VAL A 65 11.25 -7.13 -2.95
C VAL A 65 10.50 -7.93 -4.03
N ILE A 66 9.86 -9.02 -3.64
CA ILE A 66 9.09 -9.86 -4.56
C ILE A 66 7.86 -9.09 -5.09
N GLY A 67 7.15 -8.37 -4.22
CA GLY A 67 5.99 -7.57 -4.58
C GLY A 67 6.30 -6.47 -5.60
N ASP A 68 7.39 -5.74 -5.40
CA ASP A 68 7.86 -4.69 -6.32
C ASP A 68 8.28 -5.28 -7.66
N TRP A 69 8.93 -6.44 -7.67
CA TRP A 69 9.27 -7.15 -8.91
C TRP A 69 8.03 -7.53 -9.70
N PHE A 70 7.03 -8.13 -9.06
CA PHE A 70 5.77 -8.45 -9.74
C PHE A 70 5.03 -7.19 -10.18
N ASN A 71 4.99 -6.15 -9.35
CA ASN A 71 4.36 -4.88 -9.71
C ASN A 71 5.00 -4.29 -10.97
N LEU A 72 6.33 -4.32 -11.05
CA LEU A 72 7.08 -3.85 -12.20
C LEU A 72 6.76 -4.68 -13.45
N ILE A 73 6.85 -6.01 -13.36
CA ILE A 73 6.54 -6.92 -14.49
C ILE A 73 5.12 -6.67 -15.01
N PHE A 74 4.13 -6.54 -14.13
CA PHE A 74 2.75 -6.29 -14.53
C PHE A 74 2.55 -4.90 -15.12
N LYS A 75 3.20 -3.87 -14.56
CA LYS A 75 3.18 -2.51 -15.13
C LYS A 75 3.68 -2.47 -16.56
N TRP A 76 4.79 -3.18 -16.85
CA TRP A 76 5.32 -3.30 -18.21
C TRP A 76 4.46 -4.18 -19.11
N SER A 77 3.71 -5.14 -18.57
CA SER A 77 2.88 -6.03 -19.39
C SER A 77 1.54 -5.40 -19.75
N LEU A 78 0.95 -4.62 -18.84
CA LEU A 78 -0.42 -4.12 -18.96
C LEU A 78 -0.50 -2.70 -19.54
N PHE A 79 0.58 -1.92 -19.50
CA PHE A 79 0.64 -0.54 -20.02
C PHE A 79 -0.60 0.30 -19.67
N GLY A 80 -1.08 0.19 -18.43
CA GLY A 80 -2.35 0.82 -18.05
C GLY A 80 -2.23 2.34 -18.00
N GLU A 81 -3.05 3.02 -18.79
CA GLU A 81 -3.15 4.48 -18.78
C GLU A 81 -3.71 5.00 -17.45
N ARG A 82 -3.12 6.08 -16.93
CA ARG A 82 -3.62 6.72 -15.71
C ARG A 82 -4.87 7.53 -16.05
N PRO A 83 -5.94 7.49 -15.23
CA PRO A 83 -7.20 8.17 -15.51
C PRO A 83 -7.09 9.67 -15.79
N TYR A 84 -6.17 10.36 -15.10
CA TYR A 84 -5.94 11.80 -15.25
C TYR A 84 -5.22 12.19 -16.55
N TRP A 85 -4.47 11.29 -17.18
CA TRP A 85 -3.93 11.49 -18.53
C TRP A 85 -4.95 11.08 -19.58
N TRP A 86 -5.51 9.87 -19.41
CA TRP A 86 -6.44 9.27 -20.36
C TRP A 86 -7.64 10.17 -20.69
N VAL A 87 -8.20 10.85 -19.69
CA VAL A 87 -9.36 11.74 -19.87
C VAL A 87 -9.12 12.89 -20.85
N HIS A 88 -7.86 13.33 -21.00
CA HIS A 88 -7.47 14.41 -21.91
C HIS A 88 -7.01 13.91 -23.29
N GLU A 89 -6.62 12.64 -23.39
CA GLU A 89 -6.10 12.04 -24.63
C GLU A 89 -7.18 11.28 -25.41
N THR A 90 -8.20 10.77 -24.72
CA THR A 90 -9.27 10.00 -25.35
C THR A 90 -10.20 10.86 -26.22
N GLN A 91 -10.62 10.30 -27.35
CA GLN A 91 -11.68 10.87 -28.19
C GLN A 91 -13.09 10.56 -27.66
N PHE A 92 -13.19 9.79 -26.58
CA PHE A 92 -14.45 9.34 -26.00
C PHE A 92 -15.38 10.49 -25.58
N TYR A 93 -14.82 11.59 -25.06
CA TYR A 93 -15.59 12.74 -24.60
C TYR A 93 -15.71 13.86 -25.65
N HIS A 94 -15.42 13.63 -26.94
CA HIS A 94 -15.27 14.73 -27.93
C HIS A 94 -16.47 15.71 -28.01
N ASN A 95 -17.70 15.21 -27.80
CA ASN A 95 -18.93 16.02 -27.83
C ASN A 95 -19.43 16.46 -26.45
N ASP A 96 -18.84 15.93 -25.38
CA ASP A 96 -19.24 16.18 -24.00
C ASP A 96 -18.17 16.99 -23.26
N THR A 97 -18.51 17.60 -22.13
CA THR A 97 -17.50 18.27 -21.30
C THR A 97 -16.57 17.22 -20.69
N THR A 98 -15.27 17.35 -20.94
CA THR A 98 -14.23 16.50 -20.36
C THR A 98 -14.32 16.51 -18.83
N PRO A 99 -14.42 15.35 -18.16
CA PRO A 99 -14.55 15.31 -16.70
C PRO A 99 -13.28 15.82 -16.01
N HIS A 100 -13.45 16.78 -15.09
CA HIS A 100 -12.36 17.29 -14.27
C HIS A 100 -12.08 16.35 -13.10
N LEU A 101 -10.80 16.00 -12.91
CA LEU A 101 -10.30 15.17 -11.81
C LEU A 101 -9.32 15.97 -10.97
N GLU A 102 -9.55 16.09 -9.67
CA GLU A 102 -8.60 16.73 -8.75
C GLU A 102 -7.34 15.84 -8.59
N GLN A 103 -6.14 16.41 -8.75
CA GLN A 103 -4.87 15.73 -8.52
C GLN A 103 -4.31 16.04 -7.14
N PHE A 104 -3.86 15.00 -6.44
CA PHE A 104 -3.19 15.07 -5.14
C PHE A 104 -1.72 14.69 -5.27
N GLN A 105 -0.89 15.11 -4.30
CA GLN A 105 0.54 14.82 -4.30
C GLN A 105 0.86 13.32 -4.42
N THR A 106 0.04 12.45 -3.81
CA THR A 106 0.16 10.98 -3.89
C THR A 106 -0.22 10.43 -5.28
N THR A 107 -1.01 11.16 -6.06
CA THR A 107 -1.46 10.73 -7.39
C THR A 107 -0.57 11.22 -8.55
N CYS A 108 0.37 12.13 -8.27
CA CYS A 108 1.29 12.70 -9.24
C CYS A 108 2.45 11.74 -9.59
N GLU A 109 2.12 10.59 -10.16
CA GLU A 109 3.12 9.62 -10.63
C GLU A 109 3.28 9.67 -12.16
N THR A 110 4.51 9.52 -12.64
CA THR A 110 4.89 9.56 -14.06
C THR A 110 4.94 8.18 -14.73
N GLY A 111 4.63 7.10 -14.00
CA GLY A 111 4.65 5.72 -14.53
C GLY A 111 3.26 5.13 -14.80
N PRO A 112 3.20 3.96 -15.47
CA PRO A 112 1.95 3.26 -15.76
C PRO A 112 1.13 3.00 -14.49
N GLY A 113 -0.19 3.08 -14.62
CA GLY A 113 -1.13 3.06 -13.49
C GLY A 113 -1.54 1.68 -13.00
N SER A 114 -1.41 0.66 -13.84
CA SER A 114 -1.96 -0.67 -13.57
C SER A 114 -0.88 -1.74 -13.48
N PRO A 115 -0.79 -2.52 -12.39
CA PRO A 115 -1.50 -2.36 -11.11
C PRO A 115 -0.88 -1.28 -10.21
N SER A 116 -1.66 -0.73 -9.28
CA SER A 116 -1.17 0.27 -8.31
C SER A 116 -0.09 -0.32 -7.40
N GLY A 117 1.11 0.27 -7.45
CA GLY A 117 2.25 -0.14 -6.64
C GLY A 117 2.01 0.11 -5.14
N HIS A 118 1.43 1.26 -4.80
CA HIS A 118 0.99 1.56 -3.44
C HIS A 118 0.02 0.48 -2.95
N ALA A 119 -1.09 0.22 -3.65
CA ALA A 119 -2.07 -0.75 -3.17
C ALA A 119 -1.50 -2.17 -3.01
N MET A 120 -0.72 -2.64 -3.99
CA MET A 120 -0.12 -3.99 -3.98
C MET A 120 0.96 -4.13 -2.89
N GLY A 121 1.84 -3.14 -2.78
CA GLY A 121 2.89 -3.12 -1.76
C GLY A 121 2.31 -3.00 -0.35
N SER A 122 1.38 -2.07 -0.13
CA SER A 122 0.72 -1.88 1.16
C SER A 122 -0.02 -3.15 1.60
N SER A 123 -0.86 -3.72 0.75
CA SER A 123 -1.68 -4.90 1.10
C SER A 123 -0.81 -6.10 1.49
N SER A 124 0.24 -6.37 0.73
CA SER A 124 1.16 -7.48 1.01
C SER A 124 1.94 -7.28 2.32
N LEU A 125 2.42 -6.07 2.60
CA LEU A 125 3.12 -5.75 3.85
C LEU A 125 2.19 -5.76 5.06
N TRP A 126 0.99 -5.16 4.93
CA TRP A 126 -0.03 -5.18 5.98
C TRP A 126 -0.48 -6.59 6.31
N TYR A 127 -0.60 -7.47 5.31
CA TYR A 127 -0.89 -8.88 5.53
C TYR A 127 0.15 -9.54 6.45
N VAL A 128 1.45 -9.34 6.19
CA VAL A 128 2.53 -9.89 7.04
C VAL A 128 2.45 -9.33 8.47
N MET A 129 2.25 -8.01 8.61
CA MET A 129 2.18 -7.36 9.92
C MET A 129 0.97 -7.84 10.73
N VAL A 130 -0.22 -7.87 10.13
CA VAL A 130 -1.46 -8.28 10.82
C VAL A 130 -1.42 -9.76 11.18
N THR A 131 -0.99 -10.63 10.27
CA THR A 131 -0.89 -12.07 10.56
C THR A 131 0.12 -12.35 11.67
N SER A 132 1.25 -11.63 11.69
CA SER A 132 2.23 -11.73 12.77
C SER A 132 1.69 -11.22 14.11
N ALA A 133 0.96 -10.10 14.10
CA ALA A 133 0.32 -9.55 15.29
C ALA A 133 -0.70 -10.52 15.89
N LEU A 134 -1.55 -11.12 15.04
CA LEU A 134 -2.54 -12.11 15.45
C LEU A 134 -1.86 -13.35 16.05
N HIS A 135 -0.78 -13.83 15.42
CA HIS A 135 -0.01 -14.96 15.95
C HIS A 135 0.61 -14.65 17.32
N PHE A 136 1.05 -13.42 17.56
CA PHE A 136 1.55 -13.01 18.88
C PHE A 136 0.45 -12.78 19.91
N ALA A 137 -0.75 -12.37 19.48
CA ALA A 137 -1.88 -12.12 20.36
C ALA A 137 -2.62 -13.41 20.78
N GLN A 138 -2.36 -14.55 20.13
CA GLN A 138 -2.99 -15.82 20.48
C GLN A 138 -2.54 -16.28 21.89
N PRO A 139 -3.49 -16.50 22.83
CA PRO A 139 -3.16 -17.07 24.12
C PRO A 139 -2.66 -18.51 23.91
N SER A 140 -1.38 -18.74 24.22
CA SER A 140 -0.77 -20.05 24.07
C SER A 140 -1.35 -21.00 25.13
N ASN A 141 -2.01 -22.08 24.69
CA ASN A 141 -2.27 -23.23 25.56
C ASN A 141 -1.15 -24.29 25.49
N ILE A 142 -0.14 -24.15 24.64
CA ILE A 142 0.96 -25.12 24.57
C ILE A 142 2.29 -24.41 24.24
N LEU A 143 3.15 -24.33 25.25
CA LEU A 143 4.62 -24.31 25.22
C LEU A 143 5.30 -23.66 23.99
N SER A 144 5.52 -22.35 24.03
CA SER A 144 6.61 -21.71 23.26
C SER A 144 7.54 -20.95 24.20
N THR A 145 8.35 -21.71 24.91
CA THR A 145 9.53 -21.30 25.66
C THR A 145 10.60 -20.74 24.71
N ARG A 146 10.32 -19.66 23.98
CA ARG A 146 11.33 -18.94 23.18
C ARG A 146 11.31 -17.42 23.35
N PHE A 147 10.20 -16.82 23.78
CA PHE A 147 10.12 -15.36 23.94
C PHE A 147 10.59 -14.81 25.30
N CYS A 148 10.75 -15.66 26.32
CA CYS A 148 11.28 -15.21 27.61
C CYS A 148 12.80 -14.91 27.58
N PHE A 149 13.54 -15.46 26.60
CA PHE A 149 15.00 -15.28 26.58
C PHE A 149 15.46 -13.93 25.99
N THR A 150 14.73 -13.35 25.03
CA THR A 150 15.17 -12.08 24.41
C THR A 150 14.85 -10.87 25.29
N CYS A 151 13.71 -10.86 25.99
CA CYS A 151 13.38 -9.79 26.93
C CYS A 151 14.26 -9.84 28.20
N CYS A 152 14.64 -11.04 28.66
CA CYS A 152 15.57 -11.18 29.79
C CYS A 152 17.02 -10.81 29.45
N HIS A 153 17.42 -10.82 28.18
CA HIS A 153 18.78 -10.42 27.79
C HIS A 153 18.99 -8.91 27.87
N PHE A 154 17.92 -8.11 27.71
CA PHE A 154 18.01 -6.65 27.81
C PHE A 154 18.16 -6.15 29.25
N VAL A 155 17.57 -6.87 30.22
CA VAL A 155 17.71 -6.52 31.66
C VAL A 155 19.11 -6.87 32.21
N LYS A 156 19.84 -7.80 31.58
CA LYS A 156 21.23 -8.13 31.99
C LYS A 156 22.30 -7.20 31.44
N VAL A 157 22.06 -6.49 30.33
CA VAL A 157 23.05 -5.58 29.73
C VAL A 157 23.07 -4.20 30.40
N LEU A 158 22.02 -3.81 31.12
CA LEU A 158 21.96 -2.55 31.89
C LEU A 158 22.36 -2.69 33.37
N ARG A 159 22.96 -3.82 33.75
CA ARG A 159 23.26 -4.13 35.17
C ARG A 159 24.65 -4.70 35.39
N TYR A 160 25.69 -4.09 34.81
CA TYR A 160 27.02 -4.11 35.43
C TYR A 160 27.68 -2.73 35.26
N PRO A 161 28.34 -2.21 36.31
CA PRO A 161 28.99 -0.90 36.33
C PRO A 161 30.26 -0.84 35.47
#